data_AF-A0A958B3A4-F1
#
_entry.id   AF-A0A958B3A4-F1
#
_cell.length_a   1.000
_cell.length_b   1.000
_cell.length_c   1.000
_cell.angle_alpha   90.00
_cell.angle_beta   90.00
_cell.angle_gamma   90.00
#
_symmetry.space_group_name_H-M   'P 1'
#
loop_
_entity.id
_entity.type
_entity.pdbx_description
1 polymer ?
#
loop_
_entity_poly.entity_id
_entity_poly.type
_entity_poly.pdbx_seq_one_letter_code
_entity_poly.pdbx_strand_id
1 'polypeptide(L)'
;MDKRQLTEQEIRSRFITPALQSAGWKPVQIREEVTFTAGRIIVRGNLSMRSQQRKRVDYLLYHKPNIPLAIVEAKDNNHALSAGMDQALQYADELDVPFVYTSNGDGFMEHDRTVTGGVIERELSLAEFPSPDALWQR
;
A
#
# COMPACT_ATOMS: atom_id res chain seq x y z
N MET A 1 12.51 -22.70 1.24
CA MET A 1 11.23 -22.39 1.90
C MET A 1 10.23 -22.05 0.82
N ASP A 2 9.07 -22.69 0.81
CA ASP A 2 8.01 -22.38 -0.14
C ASP A 2 7.22 -21.16 0.36
N LYS A 3 7.24 -20.05 -0.39
CA LYS A 3 6.55 -18.82 -0.01
C LYS A 3 5.03 -18.97 0.00
N ARG A 4 4.49 -19.91 -0.80
CA ARG A 4 3.04 -20.15 -0.90
C ARG A 4 2.42 -20.70 0.38
N GLN A 5 3.23 -21.23 1.27
CA GLN A 5 2.83 -21.73 2.58
C GLN A 5 2.85 -20.65 3.66
N LEU A 6 3.37 -19.46 3.35
CA LEU A 6 3.47 -18.36 4.29
C LEU A 6 2.17 -17.57 4.34
N THR A 7 1.81 -17.13 5.53
CA THR A 7 0.70 -16.19 5.73
C THR A 7 1.04 -14.82 5.15
N GLU A 8 0.02 -13.99 4.88
CA GLU A 8 0.22 -12.58 4.47
C GLU A 8 1.11 -11.80 5.45
N GLN A 9 0.94 -12.03 6.76
CA GLN A 9 1.79 -11.43 7.80
C GLN A 9 3.25 -11.88 7.72
N GLU A 10 3.51 -13.14 7.38
CA GLU A 10 4.88 -13.63 7.15
C GLU A 10 5.46 -13.08 5.85
N ILE A 11 4.65 -12.91 4.81
CA ILE A 11 5.07 -12.24 3.58
C ILE A 11 5.49 -10.79 3.85
N ARG A 12 4.66 -10.06 4.60
CA ARG A 12 4.92 -8.70 5.06
C ARG A 12 6.24 -8.59 5.82
N SER A 13 6.38 -9.36 6.88
CA SER A 13 7.55 -9.29 7.77
C SER A 13 8.85 -9.82 7.17
N ARG A 14 8.80 -10.81 6.28
CA ARG A 14 10.00 -11.47 5.72
C ARG A 14 10.45 -10.93 4.37
N PHE A 15 9.57 -10.28 3.60
CA PHE A 15 9.91 -9.82 2.25
C PHE A 15 9.60 -8.35 2.03
N ILE A 16 8.39 -7.89 2.37
CA ILE A 16 7.97 -6.51 2.08
C ILE A 16 8.68 -5.51 2.99
N THR A 17 8.57 -5.66 4.32
CA THR A 17 9.22 -4.74 5.27
C THR A 17 10.75 -4.64 5.04
N PRO A 18 11.48 -5.76 4.84
CA PRO A 18 12.90 -5.71 4.48
C PRO A 18 13.19 -4.99 3.15
N ALA A 19 12.34 -5.17 2.13
CA ALA A 19 12.49 -4.47 0.84
C ALA A 19 12.32 -2.95 1.01
N LEU A 20 11.29 -2.51 1.75
CA LEU A 20 11.08 -1.09 2.08
C LEU A 20 12.30 -0.50 2.80
N GLN A 21 12.81 -1.19 3.81
CA GLN A 21 13.98 -0.75 4.56
C GLN A 21 15.25 -0.70 3.68
N SER A 22 15.43 -1.70 2.81
CA SER A 22 16.57 -1.77 1.88
C SER A 22 16.54 -0.65 0.84
N ALA A 23 15.34 -0.21 0.43
CA ALA A 23 15.13 0.96 -0.42
C ALA A 23 15.40 2.30 0.30
N GLY A 24 15.72 2.28 1.59
CA GLY A 24 16.08 3.48 2.37
C GLY A 24 14.92 4.10 3.16
N TRP A 25 13.76 3.44 3.24
CA TRP A 25 12.68 3.88 4.12
C TRP A 25 13.04 3.64 5.58
N LYS A 26 13.06 4.71 6.38
CA LYS A 26 13.34 4.61 7.81
C LYS A 26 12.11 4.07 8.56
N PRO A 27 12.26 3.36 9.69
CA PRO A 27 11.12 2.87 10.48
C PRO A 27 10.12 3.96 10.85
N VAL A 28 10.56 5.20 11.07
CA VAL A 28 9.68 6.35 11.37
C VAL A 28 8.82 6.80 10.19
N GLN A 29 9.20 6.44 8.96
CA GLN A 29 8.50 6.74 7.73
C GLN A 29 7.53 5.62 7.31
N ILE A 30 7.59 4.45 7.95
CA ILE A 30 6.76 3.29 7.63
C ILE A 30 5.68 3.16 8.71
N ARG A 31 4.42 3.33 8.35
CA ARG A 31 3.29 3.05 9.25
C ARG A 31 2.56 1.81 8.77
N GLU A 32 2.48 0.81 9.64
CA GLU A 32 1.79 -0.44 9.36
C GLU A 32 0.33 -0.40 9.85
N GLU A 33 -0.54 -1.14 9.16
CA GLU A 33 -1.96 -1.36 9.53
C GLU A 33 -2.76 -0.06 9.77
N VAL A 34 -2.55 0.95 8.93
CA VAL A 34 -3.16 2.27 9.12
C VAL A 34 -4.64 2.24 8.80
N THR A 35 -5.47 2.48 9.81
CA THR A 35 -6.91 2.65 9.67
C THR A 35 -7.25 4.14 9.55
N PHE A 36 -7.96 4.55 8.50
CA PHE A 36 -8.15 5.98 8.20
C PHE A 36 -9.62 6.43 8.05
N THR A 37 -10.58 5.51 8.06
CA THR A 37 -12.00 5.90 8.13
C THR A 37 -12.59 5.64 9.53
N ALA A 38 -13.15 6.69 10.13
CA ALA A 38 -14.27 6.53 11.06
C ALA A 38 -15.55 6.38 10.21
N GLY A 39 -16.18 5.21 10.26
CA GLY A 39 -17.28 4.82 9.35
C GLY A 39 -18.30 5.93 9.04
N ARG A 40 -18.65 6.07 7.76
CA ARG A 40 -19.68 7.01 7.29
C ARG A 40 -21.00 6.70 8.01
N ILE A 41 -21.62 7.69 8.67
CA ILE A 41 -22.98 7.54 9.21
C ILE A 41 -23.93 7.55 8.01
N ILE A 42 -24.54 6.41 7.70
CA ILE A 42 -25.61 6.33 6.68
C ILE A 42 -26.93 6.53 7.41
N VAL A 43 -27.63 7.62 7.10
CA VAL A 43 -29.00 7.86 7.59
C VAL A 43 -29.97 7.38 6.50
N ARG A 44 -30.50 6.17 6.65
CA ARG A 44 -31.72 5.70 5.97
C ARG A 44 -32.78 5.54 7.06
N GLY A 45 -33.98 6.10 6.83
CA GLY A 45 -35.08 6.26 7.79
C GLY A 45 -35.07 5.36 9.04
N ASN A 46 -35.10 5.98 10.22
CA ASN A 46 -35.18 5.36 11.56
C ASN A 46 -34.20 4.21 11.90
N LEU A 47 -33.22 3.90 11.06
CA LEU A 47 -32.18 2.91 11.32
C LEU A 47 -30.80 3.51 11.00
N SER A 48 -30.11 3.99 12.03
CA SER A 48 -28.71 4.42 11.93
C SER A 48 -27.78 3.20 11.88
N MET A 49 -27.57 2.64 10.69
CA MET A 49 -26.46 1.72 10.49
C MET A 49 -25.19 2.54 10.27
N ARG A 50 -24.25 2.50 11.24
CA ARG A 50 -22.86 2.86 10.96
C ARG A 50 -22.40 1.93 9.85
N SER A 51 -21.99 2.46 8.68
CA SER A 51 -21.23 1.66 7.73
C SER A 51 -19.90 1.33 8.40
N GLN A 52 -19.80 0.12 8.95
CA GLN A 52 -18.75 -0.31 9.88
C GLN A 52 -17.44 -0.74 9.20
N GLN A 53 -17.29 -0.61 7.88
CA GLN A 53 -16.04 -0.99 7.24
C GLN A 53 -14.98 0.08 7.49
N ARG A 54 -14.18 -0.16 8.53
CA ARG A 54 -12.90 0.49 8.74
C ARG A 54 -12.01 0.16 7.54
N LYS A 55 -11.69 1.16 6.72
CA LYS A 55 -10.68 1.05 5.67
C LYS A 55 -9.31 1.06 6.30
N ARG A 56 -8.47 0.12 5.90
CA ARG A 56 -7.14 -0.12 6.43
C ARG A 56 -6.19 -0.42 5.28
N VAL A 57 -5.02 0.21 5.28
CA VAL A 57 -3.89 -0.13 4.40
C VAL A 57 -2.84 -0.90 5.18
N ASP A 58 -2.13 -1.83 4.54
CA ASP A 58 -1.05 -2.57 5.19
C ASP A 58 0.15 -1.68 5.51
N TYR A 59 0.55 -0.82 4.57
CA TYR A 59 1.59 0.18 4.78
C TYR A 59 1.17 1.54 4.24
N LEU A 60 1.44 2.59 5.02
CA LEU A 60 1.43 3.99 4.59
C LEU A 60 2.83 4.57 4.81
N LEU A 61 3.43 5.04 3.72
CA LEU A 61 4.81 5.49 3.67
C LEU A 61 4.85 7.02 3.60
N TYR A 62 5.68 7.63 4.44
CA TYR A 62 5.77 9.08 4.62
C TYR A 62 7.13 9.62 4.17
N HIS A 63 7.14 10.62 3.29
CA HIS A 63 8.38 11.34 3.00
C HIS A 63 8.86 12.09 4.25
N LYS A 64 7.95 12.82 4.88
CA LYS A 64 8.12 13.58 6.13
C LYS A 64 6.89 13.39 7.01
N PRO A 65 6.94 13.73 8.31
CA PRO A 65 5.75 13.70 9.16
C PRO A 65 4.58 14.42 8.50
N ASN A 66 3.42 13.75 8.43
CA ASN A 66 2.19 14.23 7.79
C ASN A 66 2.25 14.48 6.27
N ILE A 67 3.27 14.00 5.57
CA ILE A 67 3.36 14.02 4.11
C ILE A 67 3.36 12.56 3.60
N PRO A 68 2.18 11.95 3.41
CA PRO A 68 2.09 10.60 2.86
C PRO A 68 2.53 10.62 1.39
N LEU A 69 3.26 9.58 0.97
CA LEU A 69 3.85 9.50 -0.37
C LEU A 69 3.44 8.23 -1.09
N ALA A 70 3.38 7.11 -0.38
CA ALA A 70 3.01 5.84 -0.98
C ALA A 70 2.17 4.97 -0.04
N ILE A 71 1.33 4.11 -0.61
CA ILE A 71 0.71 3.00 0.11
C ILE A 71 1.19 1.67 -0.45
N VAL A 72 1.24 0.65 0.40
CA VAL A 72 1.49 -0.73 -0.04
C VAL A 72 0.39 -1.62 0.52
N GLU A 73 -0.28 -2.36 -0.36
CA GLU A 73 -1.21 -3.43 -0.02
C GLU A 73 -0.49 -4.78 -0.19
N ALA A 74 -0.56 -5.64 0.82
CA ALA A 74 0.06 -6.96 0.80
C ALA A 74 -0.98 -8.05 0.56
N LYS A 75 -0.53 -9.15 -0.04
CA LYS A 75 -1.25 -10.42 -0.15
C LYS A 75 -0.30 -11.58 0.13
N ASP A 76 -0.83 -12.76 0.43
CA ASP A 76 -0.02 -13.98 0.43
C ASP A 76 0.48 -14.32 -0.99
N ASN A 77 1.50 -15.18 -1.07
CA ASN A 77 2.20 -15.47 -2.32
C ASN A 77 1.36 -16.25 -3.35
N ASN A 78 0.15 -16.71 -3.01
CA ASN A 78 -0.74 -17.37 -3.96
C ASN A 78 -1.50 -16.39 -4.86
N HIS A 79 -1.40 -15.09 -4.57
CA HIS A 79 -2.04 -14.03 -5.34
C HIS A 79 -1.09 -13.45 -6.40
N ALA A 80 -1.65 -12.83 -7.45
CA ALA A 80 -0.88 -12.06 -8.42
C ALA A 80 -0.31 -10.79 -7.79
N LEU A 81 0.75 -10.23 -8.39
CA LEU A 81 1.35 -8.97 -7.91
C LEU A 81 0.36 -7.81 -7.91
N SER A 82 -0.55 -7.74 -8.87
CA SER A 82 -1.59 -6.71 -8.99
C SER A 82 -2.83 -6.96 -8.10
N ALA A 83 -2.85 -8.04 -7.33
CA ALA A 83 -4.00 -8.36 -6.47
C ALA A 83 -4.17 -7.27 -5.40
N GLY A 84 -5.38 -6.70 -5.34
CA GLY A 84 -5.69 -5.60 -4.42
C GLY A 84 -5.47 -4.20 -4.99
N MET A 85 -5.05 -4.06 -6.25
CA MET A 85 -4.76 -2.74 -6.84
C MET A 85 -5.98 -1.81 -6.84
N ASP A 86 -7.16 -2.31 -7.24
CA ASP A 86 -8.40 -1.50 -7.25
C ASP A 86 -8.74 -0.96 -5.85
N GLN A 87 -8.54 -1.78 -4.82
CA GLN A 87 -8.77 -1.41 -3.42
C GLN A 87 -7.72 -0.39 -2.96
N ALA A 88 -6.46 -0.63 -3.28
CA ALA A 88 -5.36 0.27 -2.95
C ALA A 88 -5.55 1.65 -3.62
N LEU A 89 -5.94 1.70 -4.90
CA LEU A 89 -6.24 2.94 -5.62
C LEU A 89 -7.38 3.74 -4.97
N GLN A 90 -8.44 3.07 -4.52
CA GLN A 90 -9.51 3.74 -3.75
C GLN A 90 -8.97 4.36 -2.45
N TYR A 91 -8.11 3.63 -1.74
CA TYR A 91 -7.51 4.14 -0.51
C TYR A 91 -6.55 5.29 -0.76
N ALA A 92 -5.77 5.23 -1.84
CA ALA A 92 -4.89 6.31 -2.24
C ALA A 92 -5.66 7.58 -2.60
N ASP A 93 -6.82 7.45 -3.26
CA ASP A 93 -7.71 8.58 -3.56
C ASP A 93 -8.20 9.28 -2.29
N GLU A 94 -8.65 8.51 -1.30
CA GLU A 94 -9.12 9.06 -0.02
C GLU A 94 -8.01 9.66 0.86
N LEU A 95 -6.79 9.11 0.75
CA LEU A 95 -5.62 9.54 1.51
C LEU A 95 -4.78 10.61 0.79
N ASP A 96 -5.14 10.96 -0.44
CA ASP A 96 -4.38 11.87 -1.33
C ASP A 96 -2.90 11.44 -1.49
N VAL A 97 -2.67 10.16 -1.78
CA VAL A 97 -1.33 9.54 -1.87
C VAL A 97 -0.91 9.34 -3.34
N PRO A 98 0.24 9.86 -3.80
CA PRO A 98 0.60 9.82 -5.22
C PRO A 98 1.00 8.44 -5.76
N PHE A 99 1.58 7.56 -4.95
CA PHE A 99 2.06 6.25 -5.43
C PHE A 99 1.34 5.09 -4.73
N VAL A 100 0.98 4.07 -5.51
CA VAL A 100 0.29 2.89 -5.01
C VAL A 100 1.09 1.65 -5.36
N TYR A 101 1.23 0.75 -4.40
CA TYR A 101 1.91 -0.53 -4.60
C TYR A 101 1.06 -1.68 -4.09
N THR A 102 1.14 -2.81 -4.78
CA THR A 102 0.67 -4.10 -4.29
C THR A 102 1.81 -5.12 -4.31
N SER A 103 1.84 -6.05 -3.36
CA SER A 103 2.89 -7.07 -3.28
C SER A 103 2.40 -8.39 -2.73
N ASN A 104 2.95 -9.49 -3.27
CA ASN A 104 2.74 -10.86 -2.80
C ASN A 104 4.04 -11.49 -2.22
N GLY A 105 5.09 -10.68 -2.03
CA GLY A 105 6.41 -11.12 -1.55
C GLY A 105 7.40 -11.59 -2.62
N ASP A 106 7.05 -11.61 -3.91
CA ASP A 106 8.01 -11.83 -5.01
C ASP A 106 8.52 -10.53 -5.64
N GLY A 107 7.70 -9.48 -5.56
CA GLY A 107 8.00 -8.16 -6.11
C GLY A 107 6.88 -7.18 -5.75
N PHE A 108 6.77 -6.11 -6.52
CA PHE A 108 5.71 -5.11 -6.39
C PHE A 108 5.10 -4.83 -7.76
N MET A 109 3.80 -4.54 -7.79
CA MET A 109 3.21 -3.77 -8.87
C MET A 109 3.10 -2.32 -8.40
N GLU A 110 3.73 -1.39 -9.11
CA GLU A 110 3.59 0.06 -8.90
C GLU A 110 2.45 0.59 -9.78
N HIS A 111 1.67 1.52 -9.25
CA HIS A 111 0.80 2.41 -10.00
C HIS A 111 1.14 3.86 -9.62
N ASP A 112 1.55 4.64 -10.61
CA ASP A 112 1.94 6.05 -10.46
C ASP A 112 0.76 6.96 -10.82
N ARG A 113 0.13 7.57 -9.79
CA ARG A 113 -1.03 8.46 -9.99
C ARG A 113 -0.63 9.88 -10.43
N THR A 114 0.66 10.20 -10.44
CA THR A 114 1.15 11.53 -10.85
C THR A 114 1.20 11.66 -12.39
N VAL A 115 1.23 10.53 -13.08
CA VAL A 115 1.36 10.44 -14.53
C VAL A 115 -0.02 10.34 -15.19
N THR A 116 -0.27 11.18 -16.20
CA THR A 116 -1.54 11.19 -16.96
C THR A 116 -1.44 10.50 -18.34
N GLY A 117 -0.25 9.99 -18.71
CA GLY A 117 -0.05 9.24 -19.94
C GLY A 117 1.31 8.53 -19.98
N GLY A 118 1.42 7.43 -20.71
CA GLY A 118 2.61 6.58 -20.74
C GLY A 118 2.44 5.31 -19.89
N VAL A 119 3.51 4.87 -19.23
CA VAL A 119 3.51 3.68 -18.38
C VAL A 119 3.04 4.08 -16.98
N ILE A 120 1.78 3.80 -16.68
CA ILE A 120 1.14 4.10 -15.38
C ILE A 120 1.45 2.99 -14.37
N GLU A 121 1.52 1.75 -14.84
CA GLU A 121 1.80 0.57 -14.01
C GLU A 121 3.05 -0.16 -14.46
N ARG A 122 3.83 -0.64 -13.50
CA ARG A 122 4.99 -1.49 -13.79
C ARG A 122 5.31 -2.45 -12.64
N GLU A 123 5.86 -3.59 -13.01
CA GLU A 123 6.40 -4.53 -12.05
C GLU A 123 7.81 -4.12 -11.61
N LEU A 124 8.08 -4.32 -10.33
CA LEU A 124 9.36 -4.07 -9.69
C LEU A 124 9.77 -5.34 -8.93
N SER A 125 11.04 -5.73 -8.99
CA SER A 125 11.56 -6.71 -8.04
C SER A 125 11.63 -6.12 -6.62
N LEU A 126 11.80 -6.96 -5.60
CA LEU A 126 11.97 -6.50 -4.22
C LEU A 126 13.15 -5.53 -4.03
N ALA A 127 14.18 -5.63 -4.87
CA ALA A 127 15.36 -4.77 -4.80
C ALA A 127 15.18 -3.43 -5.52
N GLU A 128 14.13 -3.29 -6.33
CA GLU A 128 13.85 -2.10 -7.15
C GLU A 128 12.80 -1.19 -6.52
N PHE A 129 12.35 -1.49 -5.30
CA PHE A 129 11.43 -0.60 -4.59
C PHE A 129 12.08 0.79 -4.43
N PRO A 130 11.37 1.89 -4.80
CA PRO A 130 11.98 3.20 -4.83
C PRO A 130 12.21 3.79 -3.44
N SER A 131 13.27 4.59 -3.32
CA SER A 131 13.58 5.31 -2.09
C SER A 131 12.61 6.48 -1.86
N PRO A 132 12.48 6.99 -0.61
CA PRO A 132 11.65 8.16 -0.33
C PRO A 132 12.02 9.39 -1.16
N ASP A 133 13.31 9.60 -1.42
CA ASP A 133 13.80 10.73 -2.21
C ASP A 133 13.54 10.52 -3.71
N ALA A 134 13.68 9.29 -4.20
CA ALA A 134 13.39 8.97 -5.60
C ALA A 134 11.91 9.19 -5.95
N LEU A 135 10.99 8.88 -5.03
CA LEU A 135 9.57 9.16 -5.21
C LEU A 135 9.25 10.65 -5.07
N TRP A 136 9.94 11.37 -4.19
CA TRP A 136 9.70 12.81 -4.00
C TRP A 136 10.13 13.68 -5.20
N GLN A 137 11.09 13.19 -6.00
CA GLN A 137 11.62 13.92 -7.17
C GLN A 137 10.85 13.66 -8.47
N ARG A 138 9.84 12.78 -8.45
CA ARG A 138 8.95 12.55 -9.59
C ARG A 138 7.84 13.61 -9.59
#